data_AF-A0A7R9UEK6-F1
#
_entry.id   AF-A0A7R9UEK6-F1
#
_cell.length_a   1.000
_cell.length_b   1.000
_cell.length_c   1.000
_cell.angle_alpha   90.00
_cell.angle_beta   90.00
_cell.angle_gamma   90.00
#
_symmetry.space_group_name_H-M   'P 1'
#
loop_
_entity.id
_entity.type
_entity.pdbx_description
1 polymer ?
#
loop_
_entity_poly.entity_id
_entity_poly.type
_entity_poly.pdbx_seq_one_letter_code
_entity_poly.pdbx_strand_id
1 'polypeptide(L)'
;MRTARALVLHRRPTTLFRSSLLSHLHCRYPPALSVYTKMSTATAVENGLAAAPPAKKMRLNGAADDRATDITAKAAEPVRIFEYTSAANPEMTEVPVAALEPSTHEAGETRVIPFDLSKQLRVSYPATSPNLMASFLRINPNDTLPTKACATSQAFFVIRGSGSSATEFGTMRWGEGDLFVLPSTAEEVVHTAGETDAALYWITDEPLLRYLGVAPSEQRFSPAHYSKERLLGEVERVSHEEGAEHRNRMGILLGSDVTEQEGTKTLTHTLWSLLNVLPAGDAQRPHRHNSVALDLCVNAVPGKVYTLMGKELDEDGWVKNPIRCDWTTGGVFVTPPGWWHSHHNDSDEPAWVLPMQDAGLYTHQRTLDIRFSPPLKKEKEQEEKTVVA
;
A
#
# COMPACT_ATOMS: atom_id res chain seq x y z
N MET A 1 -31.91 -1.44 -58.47
CA MET A 1 -33.27 -2.03 -58.55
C MET A 1 -33.20 -3.47 -58.07
N ARG A 2 -34.00 -3.82 -57.04
CA ARG A 2 -34.48 -5.14 -56.55
C ARG A 2 -33.58 -6.38 -56.85
N THR A 3 -33.19 -7.22 -55.88
CA THR A 3 -34.06 -8.09 -55.06
C THR A 3 -33.26 -8.81 -53.97
N ALA A 4 -33.93 -9.10 -52.86
CA ALA A 4 -33.49 -9.96 -51.76
C ALA A 4 -33.37 -11.45 -52.13
N ARG A 5 -32.52 -12.20 -51.42
CA ARG A 5 -32.76 -13.62 -51.08
C ARG A 5 -31.93 -14.07 -49.87
N ALA A 6 -32.62 -14.72 -48.93
CA ALA A 6 -32.12 -15.32 -47.71
C ALA A 6 -31.38 -16.65 -47.95
N LEU A 7 -30.47 -17.00 -47.06
CA LEU A 7 -29.92 -18.36 -46.86
C LEU A 7 -29.71 -18.55 -45.35
N VAL A 8 -30.66 -19.17 -44.63
CA VAL A 8 -30.72 -20.59 -44.25
C VAL A 8 -29.55 -21.05 -43.38
N LEU A 9 -29.87 -21.16 -42.09
CA LEU A 9 -29.16 -21.86 -41.01
C LEU A 9 -28.79 -23.30 -41.38
N HIS A 10 -27.58 -23.72 -41.03
CA HIS A 10 -27.22 -25.12 -40.85
C HIS A 10 -26.77 -25.37 -39.41
N ARG A 11 -27.58 -26.17 -38.71
CA ARG A 11 -27.25 -26.80 -37.42
C ARG A 11 -26.47 -28.07 -37.65
N ARG A 12 -25.52 -28.38 -36.75
CA ARG A 12 -25.25 -29.66 -36.02
C ARG A 12 -23.75 -29.77 -35.67
N PRO A 13 -23.33 -30.64 -34.72
CA PRO A 13 -24.05 -31.22 -33.59
C PRO A 13 -23.29 -31.10 -32.25
N THR A 14 -24.05 -31.15 -31.16
CA THR A 14 -23.61 -31.39 -29.79
C THR A 14 -23.14 -32.83 -29.59
N THR A 15 -21.93 -33.02 -29.06
CA THR A 15 -21.45 -34.29 -28.49
C THR A 15 -21.50 -34.22 -26.96
N LEU A 16 -22.38 -35.06 -26.40
CA LEU A 16 -22.36 -35.52 -25.02
C LEU A 16 -21.16 -36.44 -24.78
N PHE A 17 -20.41 -36.25 -23.70
CA PHE A 17 -19.67 -37.35 -23.06
C PHE A 17 -19.87 -37.32 -21.54
N ARG A 18 -20.10 -38.54 -21.03
CA ARG A 18 -20.50 -38.91 -19.67
C ARG A 18 -19.34 -38.87 -18.67
N SER A 19 -19.77 -38.76 -17.41
CA SER A 19 -19.08 -38.99 -16.13
C SER A 19 -18.05 -40.12 -16.08
N SER A 20 -17.01 -39.92 -15.28
CA SER A 20 -16.31 -40.97 -14.52
C SER A 20 -15.84 -40.40 -13.17
N LEU A 21 -15.96 -41.25 -12.16
CA LEU A 21 -15.76 -41.04 -10.73
C LEU A 21 -14.28 -41.13 -10.30
N LEU A 22 -14.03 -40.57 -9.12
CA LEU A 22 -13.13 -41.02 -8.03
C LEU A 22 -11.61 -41.03 -8.25
N SER A 23 -10.92 -40.21 -7.45
CA SER A 23 -9.93 -40.72 -6.50
C SER A 23 -9.75 -39.75 -5.33
N HIS A 24 -10.08 -40.24 -4.14
CA HIS A 24 -9.85 -39.62 -2.83
C HIS A 24 -8.35 -39.54 -2.48
N LEU A 25 -7.93 -38.44 -1.88
CA LEU A 25 -6.86 -38.42 -0.87
C LEU A 25 -7.26 -37.43 0.24
N HIS A 26 -7.66 -38.00 1.38
CA HIS A 26 -7.99 -37.29 2.60
C HIS A 26 -6.69 -36.98 3.37
N CYS A 27 -6.42 -35.70 3.66
CA CYS A 27 -5.54 -35.30 4.76
C CYS A 27 -6.44 -34.74 5.87
N ARG A 28 -6.50 -35.42 7.01
CA ARG A 28 -7.32 -35.05 8.18
C ARG A 28 -6.48 -34.19 9.12
N TYR A 29 -6.97 -32.99 9.45
CA TYR A 29 -6.63 -32.25 10.67
C TYR A 29 -7.87 -32.18 11.59
N PRO A 30 -7.71 -32.22 12.93
CA PRO A 30 -8.82 -32.37 13.86
C PRO A 30 -9.55 -31.03 14.13
N PRO A 31 -10.87 -31.06 14.47
CA PRO A 31 -11.63 -29.85 14.77
C PRO A 31 -11.41 -29.36 16.21
N ALA A 32 -11.37 -28.03 16.35
CA ALA A 32 -11.31 -27.32 17.62
C ALA A 32 -12.61 -27.49 18.43
N LEU A 33 -12.48 -27.84 19.72
CA LEU A 33 -13.60 -27.86 20.67
C LEU A 33 -13.91 -26.44 21.15
N SER A 34 -15.10 -25.96 20.81
CA SER A 34 -15.77 -24.82 21.45
C SER A 34 -16.52 -25.31 22.69
N VAL A 35 -16.11 -24.86 23.88
CA VAL A 35 -16.82 -25.12 25.14
C VAL A 35 -17.62 -23.87 25.53
N TYR A 36 -18.94 -23.94 25.33
CA TYR A 36 -19.90 -23.04 25.96
C TYR A 36 -20.35 -23.65 27.30
N THR A 37 -19.96 -23.05 28.42
CA THR A 37 -20.41 -23.45 29.75
C THR A 37 -21.70 -22.69 30.11
N LYS A 38 -22.84 -23.39 30.13
CA LYS A 38 -24.07 -22.91 30.80
C LYS A 38 -24.05 -23.37 32.25
N MET A 39 -24.09 -22.41 33.18
CA MET A 39 -24.37 -22.64 34.59
C MET A 39 -25.84 -23.05 34.78
N SER A 40 -26.09 -24.11 35.54
CA SER A 40 -27.39 -24.39 36.15
C SER A 40 -27.19 -24.98 37.55
N THR A 41 -27.87 -24.36 38.49
CA THR A 41 -27.96 -24.65 39.93
C THR A 41 -28.70 -25.95 40.24
N ALA A 42 -28.28 -26.71 41.25
CA ALA A 42 -29.17 -27.38 42.22
C ALA A 42 -28.39 -28.01 43.39
N THR A 43 -28.90 -27.79 44.59
CA THR A 43 -28.42 -28.20 45.91
C THR A 43 -28.96 -29.56 46.39
N ALA A 44 -28.11 -30.26 47.16
CA ALA A 44 -28.36 -31.18 48.29
C ALA A 44 -29.11 -32.51 48.09
N VAL A 45 -28.52 -33.61 48.60
CA VAL A 45 -28.90 -34.35 49.83
C VAL A 45 -28.01 -35.62 49.99
N GLU A 46 -27.56 -35.88 51.22
CA GLU A 46 -26.76 -37.04 51.68
C GLU A 46 -27.58 -38.35 51.79
N ASN A 47 -26.99 -39.51 51.45
CA ASN A 47 -26.54 -40.54 52.42
C ASN A 47 -26.23 -41.91 51.78
N GLY A 48 -25.01 -42.39 52.05
CA GLY A 48 -24.66 -43.77 52.41
C GLY A 48 -24.63 -44.87 51.32
N LEU A 49 -23.44 -45.43 51.06
CA LEU A 49 -23.20 -46.89 51.13
C LEU A 49 -21.68 -47.23 51.10
N ALA A 50 -21.25 -47.97 52.14
CA ALA A 50 -20.13 -48.91 52.33
C ALA A 50 -18.77 -48.77 51.58
N ALA A 51 -17.71 -48.96 52.38
CA ALA A 51 -16.28 -48.80 52.06
C ALA A 51 -15.67 -49.89 51.14
N ALA A 52 -14.70 -49.46 50.31
CA ALA A 52 -13.75 -50.30 49.57
C ALA A 52 -12.32 -50.15 50.16
N PRO A 53 -11.46 -51.19 50.10
CA PRO A 53 -10.19 -51.24 50.82
C PRO A 53 -9.11 -50.32 50.21
N PRO A 54 -8.09 -49.89 50.99
CA PRO A 54 -7.18 -48.83 50.57
C PRO A 54 -6.22 -49.31 49.47
N ALA A 55 -6.25 -48.61 48.34
CA ALA A 55 -5.30 -48.79 47.25
C ALA A 55 -3.88 -48.39 47.71
N LYS A 56 -2.90 -49.26 47.41
CA LYS A 56 -1.46 -49.05 47.62
C LYS A 56 -1.04 -47.70 47.03
N LYS A 57 -0.43 -46.84 47.85
CA LYS A 57 0.25 -45.62 47.39
C LYS A 57 1.37 -45.99 46.43
N MET A 58 1.12 -45.85 45.13
CA MET A 58 2.16 -45.79 44.12
C MET A 58 2.90 -44.47 44.31
N ARG A 59 4.14 -44.54 44.83
CA ARG A 59 5.03 -43.39 44.89
C ARG A 59 5.37 -43.00 43.44
N LEU A 60 4.77 -41.92 42.96
CA LEU A 60 5.29 -41.18 41.82
C LEU A 60 6.59 -40.50 42.30
N ASN A 61 7.70 -41.23 42.20
CA ASN A 61 9.03 -40.62 42.19
C ASN A 61 9.19 -39.95 40.83
N GLY A 62 9.00 -38.65 40.82
CA GLY A 62 9.21 -37.78 39.67
C GLY A 62 8.94 -36.35 40.12
N ALA A 63 9.87 -35.78 40.89
CA ALA A 63 9.93 -34.33 41.03
C ALA A 63 10.27 -33.81 39.62
N ALA A 64 9.23 -33.47 38.86
CA ALA A 64 9.40 -32.56 37.73
C ALA A 64 9.95 -31.26 38.34
N ASP A 65 11.10 -30.84 37.84
CA ASP A 65 11.76 -29.61 38.21
C ASP A 65 10.91 -28.43 37.72
N ASP A 66 9.87 -28.06 38.48
CA ASP A 66 8.97 -26.93 38.22
C ASP A 66 9.70 -25.57 38.28
N ARG A 67 11.02 -25.54 38.53
CA ARG A 67 11.84 -24.31 38.52
C ARG A 67 12.36 -23.94 37.14
N ALA A 68 12.24 -24.82 36.14
CA ALA A 68 12.72 -24.54 34.77
C ALA A 68 11.73 -23.71 33.92
N THR A 69 10.56 -23.34 34.45
CA THR A 69 9.45 -22.74 33.68
C THR A 69 8.89 -21.42 34.23
N ASP A 70 9.30 -20.97 35.44
CA ASP A 70 8.87 -19.68 35.96
C ASP A 70 9.72 -18.54 35.38
N ILE A 71 9.17 -17.85 34.38
CA ILE A 71 9.81 -16.71 33.72
C ILE A 71 9.49 -15.37 34.40
N THR A 72 8.71 -15.33 35.48
CA THR A 72 8.12 -14.09 36.04
C THR A 72 9.18 -13.05 36.38
N ALA A 73 10.27 -13.47 37.03
CA ALA A 73 11.37 -12.56 37.39
C ALA A 73 12.06 -11.99 36.14
N LYS A 74 12.38 -12.84 35.15
CA LYS A 74 12.99 -12.43 33.88
C LYS A 74 12.06 -11.55 33.05
N ALA A 75 10.75 -11.81 33.11
CA ALA A 75 9.73 -11.03 32.41
C ALA A 75 9.52 -9.65 33.03
N ALA A 76 9.88 -9.43 34.30
CA ALA A 76 9.80 -8.13 34.96
C ALA A 76 10.94 -7.18 34.56
N GLU A 77 12.13 -7.69 34.22
CA GLU A 77 13.30 -6.88 33.83
C GLU A 77 13.06 -5.90 32.67
N PRO A 78 12.36 -6.27 31.57
CA PRO A 78 12.07 -5.34 30.48
C PRO A 78 10.91 -4.37 30.76
N VAL A 79 10.17 -4.52 31.86
CA VAL A 79 8.99 -3.70 32.13
C VAL A 79 9.41 -2.26 32.46
N ARG A 80 8.78 -1.30 31.79
CA ARG A 80 8.87 0.13 32.11
C ARG A 80 7.46 0.67 32.25
N ILE A 81 7.22 1.46 33.31
CA ILE A 81 5.92 2.05 33.61
C ILE A 81 6.11 3.56 33.56
N PHE A 82 5.26 4.24 32.80
CA PHE A 82 5.33 5.67 32.56
C PHE A 82 4.15 6.39 33.22
N GLU A 83 4.38 7.64 33.65
CA GLU A 83 3.29 8.51 34.08
C GLU A 83 2.53 8.99 32.84
N TYR A 84 1.20 8.94 32.89
CA TYR A 84 0.36 9.14 31.71
C TYR A 84 0.55 10.51 31.05
N THR A 85 0.51 11.59 31.82
CA THR A 85 0.55 12.96 31.30
C THR A 85 1.83 13.24 30.53
N SER A 86 2.95 12.70 31.01
CA SER A 86 4.27 12.85 30.40
C SER A 86 4.52 11.88 29.23
N ALA A 87 3.74 10.81 29.07
CA ALA A 87 4.00 9.75 28.09
C ALA A 87 2.88 9.46 27.08
N ALA A 88 1.67 9.99 27.27
CA ALA A 88 0.52 9.71 26.40
C ALA A 88 0.70 10.20 24.96
N ASN A 89 1.54 11.23 24.74
CA ASN A 89 1.93 11.70 23.42
C ASN A 89 3.46 11.73 23.32
N PRO A 90 4.11 10.60 23.00
CA PRO A 90 5.56 10.51 23.00
C PRO A 90 6.15 11.39 21.90
N GLU A 91 7.27 12.05 22.21
CA GLU A 91 8.07 12.75 21.21
C GLU A 91 8.79 11.73 20.31
N MET A 92 8.33 11.63 19.07
CA MET A 92 8.91 10.77 18.04
C MET A 92 9.58 11.63 16.97
N THR A 93 10.61 11.11 16.31
CA THR A 93 11.22 11.77 15.15
C THR A 93 10.22 11.84 14.01
N GLU A 94 10.04 13.03 13.43
CA GLU A 94 9.19 13.23 12.26
C GLU A 94 9.79 12.54 11.03
N VAL A 95 8.91 12.12 10.10
CA VAL A 95 9.33 11.75 8.75
C VAL A 95 9.87 13.01 8.07
N PRO A 96 11.12 13.02 7.57
CA PRO A 96 11.70 14.23 6.99
C PRO A 96 11.13 14.50 5.59
N VAL A 97 11.11 15.78 5.21
CA VAL A 97 11.06 16.14 3.79
C VAL A 97 12.40 15.76 3.17
N ALA A 98 12.38 14.83 2.21
CA ALA A 98 13.56 14.28 1.56
C ALA A 98 13.25 13.92 0.11
N ALA A 99 14.27 13.84 -0.73
CA ALA A 99 14.15 13.39 -2.11
C ALA A 99 15.26 12.39 -2.48
N LEU A 100 14.96 11.51 -3.43
CA LEU A 100 15.92 10.64 -4.09
C LEU A 100 15.90 10.96 -5.59
N GLU A 101 17.03 11.48 -6.07
CA GLU A 101 17.18 11.99 -7.43
C GLU A 101 17.22 10.86 -8.48
N PRO A 102 16.74 11.12 -9.72
CA PRO A 102 16.75 10.12 -10.79
C PRO A 102 18.16 9.70 -11.21
N SER A 103 19.15 10.59 -11.04
CA SER A 103 20.57 10.29 -11.31
C SER A 103 21.08 9.06 -10.57
N THR A 104 20.42 8.67 -9.46
CA THR A 104 20.76 7.46 -8.71
C THR A 104 20.46 6.18 -9.48
N HIS A 105 19.48 6.17 -10.37
CA HIS A 105 19.10 5.01 -11.18
C HIS A 105 19.39 5.20 -12.68
N GLU A 106 19.81 6.36 -13.16
CA GLU A 106 20.18 6.59 -14.57
C GLU A 106 21.48 5.89 -15.00
N ALA A 107 22.41 5.66 -14.08
CA ALA A 107 23.73 5.08 -14.40
C ALA A 107 24.19 4.00 -13.41
N GLY A 108 25.25 3.27 -13.80
CA GLY A 108 25.92 2.25 -12.99
C GLY A 108 25.47 0.82 -13.30
N GLU A 109 25.67 -0.09 -12.35
CA GLU A 109 25.37 -1.51 -12.50
C GLU A 109 23.90 -1.85 -12.20
N THR A 110 23.49 -3.07 -12.53
CA THR A 110 22.21 -3.63 -12.11
C THR A 110 22.17 -3.77 -10.58
N ARG A 111 21.20 -3.14 -9.92
CA ARG A 111 21.13 -3.09 -8.45
C ARG A 111 19.79 -2.57 -7.94
N VAL A 112 19.52 -2.83 -6.67
CA VAL A 112 18.52 -2.11 -5.87
C VAL A 112 19.15 -0.86 -5.28
N ILE A 113 18.44 0.26 -5.33
CA ILE A 113 18.85 1.56 -4.80
C ILE A 113 17.83 1.96 -3.72
N PRO A 114 18.12 1.71 -2.44
CA PRO A 114 17.17 1.96 -1.37
C PRO A 114 17.05 3.46 -1.07
N PHE A 115 15.81 3.97 -0.91
CA PHE A 115 15.55 5.28 -0.32
C PHE A 115 15.49 5.16 1.21
N ASP A 116 16.60 4.76 1.82
CA ASP A 116 16.65 4.45 3.25
C ASP A 116 16.82 5.72 4.12
N LEU A 117 15.81 5.98 4.96
CA LEU A 117 15.75 7.05 5.94
C LEU A 117 15.76 6.52 7.38
N SER A 118 16.15 5.25 7.59
CA SER A 118 16.17 4.57 8.90
C SER A 118 16.90 5.34 9.99
N LYS A 119 18.02 6.00 9.65
CA LYS A 119 18.80 6.83 10.60
C LYS A 119 18.02 8.04 11.08
N GLN A 120 17.30 8.71 10.18
CA GLN A 120 16.44 9.86 10.48
C GLN A 120 15.22 9.44 11.31
N LEU A 121 14.65 8.27 10.98
CA LEU A 121 13.49 7.67 11.66
C LEU A 121 13.85 6.96 12.98
N ARG A 122 15.15 6.76 13.27
CA ARG A 122 15.67 6.04 14.44
C ARG A 122 15.16 4.60 14.57
N VAL A 123 15.04 3.90 13.44
CA VAL A 123 14.70 2.46 13.39
C VAL A 123 15.93 1.62 13.02
N SER A 124 15.92 0.34 13.40
CA SER A 124 17.04 -0.60 13.19
C SER A 124 16.97 -1.38 11.87
N TYR A 125 15.98 -1.09 11.02
CA TYR A 125 15.73 -1.72 9.73
C TYR A 125 15.57 -0.66 8.64
N PRO A 126 15.85 -0.97 7.36
CA PRO A 126 15.66 -0.04 6.25
C PRO A 126 14.21 0.44 6.17
N ALA A 127 14.01 1.75 6.02
CA ALA A 127 12.68 2.35 5.98
C ALA A 127 12.74 3.74 5.33
N THR A 128 11.86 4.02 4.38
CA THR A 128 11.64 5.39 3.86
C THR A 128 10.63 6.13 4.72
N SER A 129 9.62 5.41 5.22
CA SER A 129 8.68 5.85 6.24
C SER A 129 8.47 4.72 7.26
N PRO A 130 7.80 4.95 8.40
CA PRO A 130 7.56 3.91 9.39
C PRO A 130 6.91 2.64 8.81
N ASN A 131 6.05 2.78 7.80
CA ASN A 131 5.32 1.66 7.22
C ASN A 131 5.87 1.20 5.86
N LEU A 132 6.60 2.04 5.13
CA LEU A 132 6.96 1.80 3.73
C LEU A 132 8.46 1.90 3.45
N MET A 133 8.93 1.01 2.58
CA MET A 133 10.26 1.08 1.98
C MET A 133 10.12 1.36 0.49
N ALA A 134 10.65 2.48 0.03
CA ALA A 134 10.79 2.84 -1.36
C ALA A 134 12.21 2.53 -1.87
N SER A 135 12.32 2.08 -3.11
CA SER A 135 13.59 1.78 -3.77
C SER A 135 13.47 1.99 -5.27
N PHE A 136 14.57 2.31 -5.94
CA PHE A 136 14.68 2.11 -7.37
C PHE A 136 15.30 0.75 -7.68
N LEU A 137 14.78 0.07 -8.68
CA LEU A 137 15.45 -1.05 -9.33
C LEU A 137 16.08 -0.49 -10.60
N ARG A 138 17.38 -0.68 -10.77
CA ARG A 138 18.06 -0.40 -12.04
C ARG A 138 18.54 -1.71 -12.61
N ILE A 139 18.22 -2.00 -13.88
CA ILE A 139 18.58 -3.25 -14.54
C ILE A 139 19.18 -2.92 -15.91
N ASN A 140 20.40 -3.38 -16.17
CA ASN A 140 21.06 -3.24 -17.47
C ASN A 140 20.37 -4.08 -18.56
N PRO A 141 20.60 -3.77 -19.85
CA PRO A 141 20.07 -4.56 -20.96
C PRO A 141 20.33 -6.06 -20.80
N ASN A 142 19.28 -6.88 -20.95
CA ASN A 142 19.29 -8.34 -20.84
C ASN A 142 19.77 -8.88 -19.48
N ASP A 143 19.93 -8.03 -18.48
CA ASP A 143 20.36 -8.43 -17.14
C ASP A 143 19.16 -8.80 -16.26
N THR A 144 19.46 -9.47 -15.15
CA THR A 144 18.48 -9.96 -14.21
C THR A 144 18.78 -9.47 -12.80
N LEU A 145 17.73 -9.08 -12.07
CA LEU A 145 17.81 -8.62 -10.69
C LEU A 145 16.77 -9.37 -9.82
N PRO A 146 17.19 -10.24 -8.89
CA PRO A 146 16.28 -10.80 -7.90
C PRO A 146 15.96 -9.77 -6.81
N THR A 147 14.71 -9.77 -6.34
CA THR A 147 14.25 -9.01 -5.18
C THR A 147 13.48 -9.91 -4.23
N LYS A 148 13.55 -9.61 -2.93
CA LYS A 148 12.80 -10.30 -1.88
C LYS A 148 12.44 -9.30 -0.79
N ALA A 149 11.18 -9.32 -0.36
CA ALA A 149 10.70 -8.51 0.74
C ALA A 149 9.77 -9.34 1.63
N CYS A 150 9.90 -9.20 2.95
CA CYS A 150 8.93 -9.72 3.90
C CYS A 150 7.75 -8.73 3.98
N ALA A 151 6.89 -8.74 2.95
CA ALA A 151 5.85 -7.74 2.72
C ALA A 151 4.50 -8.40 2.40
N THR A 152 3.40 -7.74 2.76
CA THR A 152 2.05 -8.15 2.34
C THR A 152 1.63 -7.48 1.03
N SER A 153 2.24 -6.33 0.71
CA SER A 153 2.00 -5.58 -0.51
C SER A 153 3.31 -5.09 -1.12
N GLN A 154 3.45 -5.28 -2.41
CA GLN A 154 4.56 -4.75 -3.22
C GLN A 154 3.99 -4.05 -4.44
N ALA A 155 4.44 -2.83 -4.74
CA ALA A 155 4.05 -2.07 -5.93
C ALA A 155 5.28 -1.71 -6.76
N PHE A 156 5.14 -1.76 -8.08
CA PHE A 156 6.20 -1.52 -9.05
C PHE A 156 5.69 -0.63 -10.17
N PHE A 157 6.25 0.57 -10.30
CA PHE A 157 6.00 1.43 -11.47
C PHE A 157 7.21 1.43 -12.39
N VAL A 158 7.02 1.20 -13.69
CA VAL A 158 8.11 1.18 -14.66
C VAL A 158 8.42 2.62 -15.11
N ILE A 159 9.52 3.17 -14.60
CA ILE A 159 9.97 4.53 -14.95
C ILE A 159 10.46 4.58 -16.41
N ARG A 160 11.19 3.55 -16.85
CA ARG A 160 11.67 3.39 -18.23
C ARG A 160 11.98 1.95 -18.59
N GLY A 161 12.06 1.68 -19.89
CA GLY A 161 12.43 0.38 -20.44
C GLY A 161 11.27 -0.61 -20.51
N SER A 162 11.56 -1.86 -20.82
CA SER A 162 10.59 -2.96 -20.80
C SER A 162 11.26 -4.26 -20.37
N GLY A 163 10.47 -5.24 -19.97
CA GLY A 163 10.99 -6.49 -19.43
C GLY A 163 9.93 -7.40 -18.85
N SER A 164 10.34 -8.24 -17.91
CA SER A 164 9.44 -9.14 -17.20
C SER A 164 9.87 -9.43 -15.77
N SER A 165 8.90 -9.71 -14.90
CA SER A 165 9.12 -10.20 -13.54
C SER A 165 8.61 -11.64 -13.44
N ALA A 166 9.50 -12.59 -13.16
CA ALA A 166 9.13 -13.98 -12.87
C ALA A 166 8.83 -14.14 -11.37
N THR A 167 7.69 -14.74 -11.06
CA THR A 167 7.18 -14.95 -9.70
C THR A 167 6.60 -16.35 -9.55
N GLU A 168 6.25 -16.75 -8.33
CA GLU A 168 5.49 -17.99 -8.09
C GLU A 168 4.08 -17.97 -8.72
N PHE A 169 3.54 -16.79 -9.04
CA PHE A 169 2.24 -16.62 -9.69
C PHE A 169 2.33 -16.67 -11.23
N GLY A 170 3.55 -16.76 -11.78
CA GLY A 170 3.82 -16.69 -13.20
C GLY A 170 4.68 -15.48 -13.59
N THR A 171 4.79 -15.24 -14.91
CA THR A 171 5.59 -14.16 -15.47
C THR A 171 4.71 -12.98 -15.85
N MET A 172 5.04 -11.81 -15.33
CA MET A 172 4.40 -10.54 -15.70
C MET A 172 5.31 -9.77 -16.64
N ARG A 173 4.81 -9.40 -17.83
CA ARG A 173 5.51 -8.52 -18.76
C ARG A 173 5.11 -7.08 -18.49
N TRP A 174 6.07 -6.17 -18.62
CA TRP A 174 5.85 -4.76 -18.31
C TRP A 174 6.67 -3.87 -19.25
N GLY A 175 6.17 -2.66 -19.48
CA GLY A 175 6.84 -1.58 -20.21
C GLY A 175 6.72 -0.25 -19.48
N GLU A 176 7.42 0.76 -19.96
CA GLU A 176 7.39 2.13 -19.43
C GLU A 176 5.96 2.61 -19.16
N GLY A 177 5.75 3.17 -17.97
CA GLY A 177 4.48 3.71 -17.48
C GLY A 177 3.48 2.67 -16.98
N ASP A 178 3.81 1.37 -17.05
CA ASP A 178 3.00 0.35 -16.39
C ASP A 178 3.18 0.41 -14.87
N LEU A 179 2.10 0.13 -14.15
CA LEU A 179 2.12 -0.16 -12.72
C LEU A 179 1.69 -1.63 -12.53
N PHE A 180 2.35 -2.35 -11.64
CA PHE A 180 1.85 -3.63 -11.15
C PHE A 180 2.05 -3.81 -9.66
N VAL A 181 1.21 -4.66 -9.08
CA VAL A 181 1.27 -5.01 -7.67
C VAL A 181 1.38 -6.51 -7.49
N LEU A 182 2.18 -6.92 -6.52
CA LEU A 182 2.33 -8.30 -6.10
C LEU A 182 1.94 -8.41 -4.61
N PRO A 183 1.21 -9.46 -4.20
CA PRO A 183 0.98 -9.75 -2.80
C PRO A 183 2.25 -10.30 -2.14
N SER A 184 2.13 -10.90 -0.96
CA SER A 184 3.22 -11.65 -0.34
C SER A 184 3.74 -12.74 -1.27
N THR A 185 5.07 -12.76 -1.44
CA THR A 185 5.80 -13.75 -2.25
C THR A 185 6.69 -14.60 -1.36
N ALA A 186 6.56 -15.92 -1.43
CA ALA A 186 7.42 -16.88 -0.72
C ALA A 186 8.82 -16.93 -1.33
N GLU A 187 8.88 -16.92 -2.65
CA GLU A 187 10.10 -16.95 -3.46
C GLU A 187 10.56 -15.53 -3.86
N GLU A 188 11.78 -15.43 -4.39
CA GLU A 188 12.29 -14.18 -4.96
C GLU A 188 11.50 -13.79 -6.23
N VAL A 189 11.29 -12.50 -6.42
CA VAL A 189 10.81 -11.94 -7.68
C VAL A 189 12.01 -11.65 -8.56
N VAL A 190 12.07 -12.27 -9.72
CA VAL A 190 13.22 -12.16 -10.63
C VAL A 190 12.87 -11.24 -11.79
N HIS A 191 13.40 -10.02 -11.77
CA HIS A 191 13.17 -9.01 -12.79
C HIS A 191 14.22 -9.11 -13.89
N THR A 192 13.82 -9.15 -15.17
CA THR A 192 14.73 -9.18 -16.32
C THR A 192 14.38 -8.05 -17.26
N ALA A 193 15.37 -7.22 -17.60
CA ALA A 193 15.21 -6.17 -18.60
C ALA A 193 15.31 -6.74 -20.02
N GLY A 194 14.63 -6.09 -20.97
CA GLY A 194 14.73 -6.38 -22.39
C GLY A 194 16.03 -5.86 -23.01
N GLU A 195 15.95 -5.44 -24.27
CA GLU A 195 17.12 -4.98 -25.06
C GLU A 195 17.69 -3.63 -24.59
N THR A 196 16.93 -2.86 -23.80
CA THR A 196 17.37 -1.60 -23.20
C THR A 196 17.46 -1.74 -21.68
N ASP A 197 18.12 -0.79 -21.01
CA ASP A 197 18.06 -0.75 -19.56
C ASP A 197 16.63 -0.46 -19.09
N ALA A 198 16.33 -0.86 -17.86
CA ALA A 198 15.06 -0.60 -17.21
C ALA A 198 15.28 0.02 -15.84
N ALA A 199 14.37 0.92 -15.47
CA ALA A 199 14.25 1.39 -14.09
C ALA A 199 12.82 1.27 -13.59
N LEU A 200 12.66 0.71 -12.41
CA LEU A 200 11.37 0.56 -11.74
C LEU A 200 11.41 1.25 -10.38
N TYR A 201 10.31 1.88 -10.00
CA TYR A 201 10.07 2.36 -8.65
C TYR A 201 9.35 1.27 -7.86
N TRP A 202 9.99 0.73 -6.83
CA TRP A 202 9.53 -0.40 -6.03
C TRP A 202 9.22 0.04 -4.60
N ILE A 203 8.01 -0.29 -4.12
CA ILE A 203 7.51 0.07 -2.79
C ILE A 203 7.02 -1.20 -2.10
N THR A 204 7.39 -1.38 -0.83
CA THR A 204 6.88 -2.47 0.01
C THR A 204 6.44 -1.97 1.37
N ASP A 205 5.54 -2.71 2.02
CA ASP A 205 5.16 -2.50 3.43
C ASP A 205 6.01 -3.31 4.42
N GLU A 206 7.20 -3.76 4.01
CA GLU A 206 8.09 -4.53 4.88
C GLU A 206 8.43 -3.81 6.19
N PRO A 207 8.68 -2.48 6.24
CA PRO A 207 8.95 -1.79 7.51
C PRO A 207 7.82 -1.94 8.54
N LEU A 208 6.56 -1.94 8.11
CA LEU A 208 5.42 -2.24 8.99
C LEU A 208 5.54 -3.64 9.58
N LEU A 209 5.86 -4.64 8.76
CA LEU A 209 5.97 -6.03 9.22
C LEU A 209 7.16 -6.22 10.18
N ARG A 210 8.27 -5.51 9.92
CA ARG A 210 9.43 -5.46 10.83
C ARG A 210 9.06 -4.84 12.17
N TYR A 211 8.29 -3.75 12.18
CA TYR A 211 7.78 -3.13 13.40
C TYR A 211 6.90 -4.08 14.21
N LEU A 212 5.99 -4.80 13.53
CA LEU A 212 5.07 -5.75 14.16
C LEU A 212 5.75 -7.06 14.61
N GLY A 213 6.90 -7.39 14.04
CA GLY A 213 7.60 -8.66 14.30
C GLY A 213 6.92 -9.88 13.67
N VAL A 214 6.24 -9.69 12.52
CA VAL A 214 5.46 -10.73 11.84
C VAL A 214 5.93 -10.95 10.40
N ALA A 215 5.53 -12.08 9.84
CA ALA A 215 5.61 -12.37 8.41
C ALA A 215 4.19 -12.60 7.85
N PRO A 216 3.94 -12.36 6.55
CA PRO A 216 2.65 -12.64 5.95
C PRO A 216 2.28 -14.12 6.08
N SER A 217 1.05 -14.41 6.51
CA SER A 217 0.53 -15.78 6.58
C SER A 217 -0.47 -16.11 5.47
N GLU A 218 -1.04 -15.10 4.81
CA GLU A 218 -2.04 -15.23 3.76
C GLU A 218 -1.87 -14.14 2.69
N GLN A 219 -2.33 -14.44 1.47
CA GLN A 219 -2.41 -13.48 0.37
C GLN A 219 -3.76 -12.78 0.41
N ARG A 220 -3.74 -11.45 0.46
CA ARG A 220 -4.94 -10.60 0.57
C ARG A 220 -5.52 -10.18 -0.79
N PHE A 221 -4.75 -10.34 -1.87
CA PHE A 221 -5.14 -10.02 -3.24
C PHE A 221 -4.31 -10.85 -4.23
N SER A 222 -4.76 -10.95 -5.47
CA SER A 222 -3.99 -11.55 -6.58
C SER A 222 -3.14 -10.49 -7.29
N PRO A 223 -2.04 -10.85 -7.95
CA PRO A 223 -1.27 -9.91 -8.76
C PRO A 223 -2.15 -9.11 -9.72
N ALA A 224 -1.91 -7.80 -9.83
CA ALA A 224 -2.67 -6.92 -10.72
C ALA A 224 -1.73 -6.03 -11.54
N HIS A 225 -2.11 -5.77 -12.79
CA HIS A 225 -1.36 -4.97 -13.76
C HIS A 225 -2.25 -3.85 -14.31
N TYR A 226 -1.72 -2.65 -14.30
CA TYR A 226 -2.33 -1.42 -14.79
C TYR A 226 -1.44 -0.91 -15.92
N SER A 227 -1.81 -1.22 -17.17
CA SER A 227 -1.02 -0.81 -18.33
C SER A 227 -1.03 0.71 -18.49
N LYS A 228 0.07 1.28 -19.02
CA LYS A 228 0.16 2.71 -19.38
C LYS A 228 -1.03 3.15 -20.22
N GLU A 229 -1.41 2.34 -21.22
CA GLU A 229 -2.56 2.62 -22.09
C GLU A 229 -3.86 2.77 -21.30
N ARG A 230 -4.14 1.83 -20.36
CA ARG A 230 -5.36 1.90 -19.54
C ARG A 230 -5.32 3.10 -18.60
N LEU A 231 -4.18 3.34 -17.95
CA LEU A 231 -4.01 4.46 -17.02
C LEU A 231 -4.25 5.80 -17.70
N LEU A 232 -3.59 6.04 -18.85
CA LEU A 232 -3.76 7.27 -19.61
C LEU A 232 -5.17 7.38 -20.21
N GLY A 233 -5.73 6.29 -20.71
CA GLY A 233 -7.11 6.26 -21.23
C GLY A 233 -8.16 6.63 -20.18
N GLU A 234 -7.99 6.18 -18.93
CA GLU A 234 -8.89 6.54 -17.83
C GLU A 234 -8.72 8.01 -17.39
N VAL A 235 -7.49 8.55 -17.37
CA VAL A 235 -7.27 9.98 -17.09
C VAL A 235 -7.91 10.85 -18.19
N GLU A 236 -7.74 10.46 -19.45
CA GLU A 236 -8.36 11.14 -20.58
C GLU A 236 -9.89 11.04 -20.54
N ARG A 237 -10.44 9.89 -20.12
CA ARG A 237 -11.89 9.74 -19.96
C ARG A 237 -12.43 10.69 -18.90
N VAL A 238 -11.77 10.81 -17.74
CA VAL A 238 -12.24 11.68 -16.64
C VAL A 238 -11.98 13.17 -16.91
N SER A 239 -11.06 13.52 -17.81
CA SER A 239 -10.83 14.92 -18.24
C SER A 239 -11.97 15.46 -19.11
N HIS A 240 -12.76 14.59 -19.73
CA HIS A 240 -13.90 14.93 -20.56
C HIS A 240 -15.26 14.84 -19.82
N GLU A 241 -15.26 14.55 -18.52
CA GLU A 241 -16.48 14.53 -17.72
C GLU A 241 -16.99 15.94 -17.42
N GLU A 242 -18.31 16.11 -17.31
CA GLU A 242 -18.92 17.38 -16.93
C GLU A 242 -18.42 17.84 -15.55
N GLY A 243 -17.95 19.10 -15.46
CA GLY A 243 -17.40 19.68 -14.24
C GLY A 243 -15.93 19.28 -13.95
N ALA A 244 -15.23 18.63 -14.89
CA ALA A 244 -13.81 18.33 -14.75
C ALA A 244 -12.95 19.58 -14.52
N GLU A 245 -13.31 20.70 -15.17
CA GLU A 245 -12.66 22.01 -15.05
C GLU A 245 -12.73 22.62 -13.64
N HIS A 246 -13.64 22.14 -12.80
CA HIS A 246 -13.81 22.60 -11.41
C HIS A 246 -13.13 21.69 -10.39
N ARG A 247 -12.51 20.59 -10.82
CA ARG A 247 -11.83 19.66 -9.91
C ARG A 247 -10.48 20.25 -9.51
N ASN A 248 -10.24 20.36 -8.20
CA ASN A 248 -8.92 20.74 -7.68
C ASN A 248 -7.82 19.73 -8.04
N ARG A 249 -8.16 18.53 -8.51
CA ARG A 249 -7.23 17.52 -9.00
C ARG A 249 -7.80 16.77 -10.19
N MET A 250 -6.97 16.60 -11.20
CA MET A 250 -7.25 15.78 -12.37
C MET A 250 -6.44 14.49 -12.28
N GLY A 251 -7.09 13.39 -11.91
CA GLY A 251 -6.41 12.12 -11.73
C GLY A 251 -7.37 10.98 -11.43
N ILE A 252 -6.82 9.77 -11.41
CA ILE A 252 -7.57 8.52 -11.16
C ILE A 252 -7.01 7.81 -9.94
N LEU A 253 -7.90 7.41 -9.02
CA LEU A 253 -7.52 6.51 -7.92
C LEU A 253 -7.27 5.11 -8.49
N LEU A 254 -6.20 4.48 -8.03
CA LEU A 254 -5.85 3.13 -8.44
C LEU A 254 -6.32 2.16 -7.36
N GLY A 255 -7.20 1.23 -7.75
CA GLY A 255 -7.75 0.24 -6.85
C GLY A 255 -7.88 -1.14 -7.51
N SER A 256 -8.27 -2.11 -6.69
CA SER A 256 -8.54 -3.50 -7.08
C SER A 256 -9.94 -3.93 -6.63
N ASP A 257 -10.46 -5.01 -7.21
CA ASP A 257 -11.75 -5.60 -6.84
C ASP A 257 -11.87 -5.83 -5.33
N VAL A 258 -10.79 -6.28 -4.68
CA VAL A 258 -10.76 -6.53 -3.23
C VAL A 258 -10.97 -5.22 -2.46
N THR A 259 -10.19 -4.19 -2.79
CA THR A 259 -10.25 -2.89 -2.09
C THR A 259 -11.52 -2.10 -2.39
N GLU A 260 -12.17 -2.36 -3.54
CA GLU A 260 -13.50 -1.83 -3.83
C GLU A 260 -14.55 -2.51 -2.96
N GLN A 261 -14.52 -3.84 -2.85
CA GLN A 261 -15.43 -4.62 -2.00
C GLN A 261 -15.30 -4.24 -0.51
N GLU A 262 -14.08 -3.96 -0.07
CA GLU A 262 -13.80 -3.49 1.30
C GLU A 262 -14.14 -2.02 1.53
N GLY A 263 -14.48 -1.29 0.46
CA GLY A 263 -14.84 0.12 0.49
C GLY A 263 -13.66 1.09 0.70
N THR A 264 -12.41 0.60 0.67
CA THR A 264 -11.22 1.43 0.87
C THR A 264 -10.80 2.17 -0.40
N LYS A 265 -11.07 1.59 -1.58
CA LYS A 265 -10.66 2.15 -2.90
C LYS A 265 -9.17 2.49 -2.98
N THR A 266 -8.34 1.65 -2.37
CA THR A 266 -6.89 1.78 -2.27
C THR A 266 -6.19 0.83 -3.25
N LEU A 267 -4.91 1.05 -3.57
CA LEU A 267 -4.17 0.21 -4.53
C LEU A 267 -4.06 -1.24 -4.06
N THR A 268 -3.71 -1.42 -2.79
CA THR A 268 -3.80 -2.69 -2.05
C THR A 268 -4.47 -2.43 -0.69
N HIS A 269 -4.56 -3.44 0.17
CA HIS A 269 -5.07 -3.26 1.53
C HIS A 269 -4.17 -2.39 2.42
N THR A 270 -2.89 -2.19 2.07
CA THR A 270 -1.96 -1.29 2.80
C THR A 270 -1.54 -0.07 1.97
N LEU A 271 -1.40 -0.22 0.65
CA LEU A 271 -0.95 0.84 -0.25
C LEU A 271 -2.11 1.59 -0.89
N TRP A 272 -1.95 2.90 -1.05
CA TRP A 272 -2.83 3.77 -1.82
C TRP A 272 -2.03 4.49 -2.89
N SER A 273 -2.61 4.67 -4.07
CA SER A 273 -1.98 5.41 -5.15
C SER A 273 -3.03 6.03 -6.06
N LEU A 274 -2.63 7.09 -6.75
CA LEU A 274 -3.37 7.68 -7.86
C LEU A 274 -2.38 8.05 -8.96
N LEU A 275 -2.87 8.15 -10.21
CA LEU A 275 -2.15 8.84 -11.26
C LEU A 275 -2.76 10.23 -11.42
N ASN A 276 -1.98 11.27 -11.13
CA ASN A 276 -2.41 12.67 -11.22
C ASN A 276 -1.76 13.33 -12.43
N VAL A 277 -2.53 14.15 -13.14
CA VAL A 277 -2.01 15.18 -14.04
C VAL A 277 -2.17 16.54 -13.36
N LEU A 278 -1.13 17.35 -13.47
CA LEU A 278 -1.11 18.76 -13.12
C LEU A 278 -1.01 19.56 -14.43
N PRO A 279 -2.12 20.15 -14.92
CA PRO A 279 -2.13 20.89 -16.19
C PRO A 279 -1.10 22.02 -16.25
N ALA A 280 -0.83 22.48 -17.47
CA ALA A 280 0.05 23.61 -17.72
C ALA A 280 -0.44 24.88 -17.01
N GLY A 281 0.46 25.58 -16.32
CA GLY A 281 0.16 26.81 -15.59
C GLY A 281 -0.70 26.62 -14.32
N ASP A 282 -0.99 25.38 -13.91
CA ASP A 282 -1.92 25.10 -12.83
C ASP A 282 -1.24 25.00 -11.44
N ALA A 283 -2.01 25.31 -10.40
CA ALA A 283 -1.59 25.23 -9.01
C ALA A 283 -2.67 24.56 -8.15
N GLN A 284 -2.41 23.32 -7.75
CA GLN A 284 -3.30 22.54 -6.89
C GLN A 284 -3.26 23.08 -5.47
N ARG A 285 -4.42 23.51 -4.96
CA ARG A 285 -4.49 24.14 -3.64
C ARG A 285 -4.08 23.19 -2.53
N PRO A 286 -3.56 23.71 -1.40
CA PRO A 286 -3.03 22.85 -0.36
C PRO A 286 -4.04 21.89 0.22
N HIS A 287 -3.57 20.69 0.54
CA HIS A 287 -4.30 19.69 1.30
C HIS A 287 -3.36 18.99 2.27
N ARG A 288 -3.90 18.26 3.23
CA ARG A 288 -3.14 17.41 4.15
C ARG A 288 -3.90 16.13 4.46
N HIS A 289 -3.19 15.11 4.90
CA HIS A 289 -3.72 13.83 5.35
C HIS A 289 -2.72 13.16 6.29
N ASN A 290 -3.16 12.17 7.05
CA ASN A 290 -2.33 11.48 8.04
C ASN A 290 -1.41 10.39 7.46
N SER A 291 -1.58 10.00 6.19
CA SER A 291 -0.65 9.14 5.48
C SER A 291 0.61 9.90 5.04
N VAL A 292 1.73 9.18 4.94
CA VAL A 292 2.92 9.68 4.23
C VAL A 292 2.65 9.66 2.72
N ALA A 293 3.27 10.56 1.95
CA ALA A 293 3.32 10.43 0.50
C ALA A 293 4.75 10.28 -0.01
N LEU A 294 5.00 9.21 -0.76
CA LEU A 294 6.25 8.93 -1.46
C LEU A 294 5.99 9.15 -2.96
N ASP A 295 6.10 10.40 -3.38
CA ASP A 295 5.59 10.90 -4.64
C ASP A 295 6.62 10.73 -5.75
N LEU A 296 6.35 9.83 -6.71
CA LEU A 296 7.17 9.69 -7.90
C LEU A 296 6.80 10.78 -8.91
N CYS A 297 7.77 11.60 -9.28
CA CYS A 297 7.65 12.59 -10.36
C CYS A 297 7.69 11.85 -11.71
N VAL A 298 6.53 11.46 -12.24
CA VAL A 298 6.43 10.68 -13.48
C VAL A 298 6.88 11.51 -14.69
N ASN A 299 6.48 12.78 -14.75
CA ASN A 299 6.96 13.73 -15.76
C ASN A 299 6.90 15.15 -15.22
N ALA A 300 7.96 15.92 -15.41
CA ALA A 300 8.04 17.31 -15.02
C ALA A 300 9.01 18.08 -15.94
N VAL A 301 8.60 19.29 -16.35
CA VAL A 301 9.54 20.22 -16.99
C VAL A 301 10.55 20.70 -15.95
N PRO A 302 11.87 20.54 -16.17
CA PRO A 302 12.89 20.88 -15.18
C PRO A 302 12.80 22.34 -14.70
N GLY A 303 12.83 22.51 -13.37
CA GLY A 303 12.81 23.84 -12.73
C GLY A 303 11.48 24.60 -12.83
N LYS A 304 10.42 23.95 -13.34
CA LYS A 304 9.10 24.56 -13.52
C LYS A 304 7.99 23.92 -12.68
N VAL A 305 8.21 22.69 -12.22
CA VAL A 305 7.21 21.95 -11.44
C VAL A 305 7.75 21.69 -10.04
N TYR A 306 6.95 21.94 -9.01
CA TYR A 306 7.38 21.83 -7.63
C TYR A 306 6.22 21.60 -6.65
N THR A 307 6.55 21.04 -5.49
CA THR A 307 5.66 20.96 -4.32
C THR A 307 6.09 21.96 -3.26
N LEU A 308 5.14 22.67 -2.66
CA LEU A 308 5.33 23.50 -1.47
C LEU A 308 4.72 22.81 -0.25
N MET A 309 5.51 22.60 0.82
CA MET A 309 5.14 21.81 2.01
C MET A 309 5.37 22.57 3.32
N GLY A 310 4.47 22.41 4.29
CA GLY A 310 4.61 23.07 5.59
C GLY A 310 3.55 22.63 6.60
N LYS A 311 3.72 23.04 7.86
CA LYS A 311 2.83 22.65 8.97
C LYS A 311 1.57 23.52 9.09
N GLU A 312 1.64 24.74 8.56
CA GLU A 312 0.60 25.75 8.70
C GLU A 312 0.18 26.33 7.34
N LEU A 313 -1.03 26.89 7.30
CA LEU A 313 -1.50 27.71 6.20
C LEU A 313 -1.41 29.20 6.59
N ASP A 314 -1.31 30.06 5.59
CA ASP A 314 -1.46 31.52 5.73
C ASP A 314 -2.94 31.95 5.66
N GLU A 315 -3.19 33.26 5.68
CA GLU A 315 -4.54 33.83 5.68
C GLU A 315 -5.32 33.59 4.37
N ASP A 316 -4.61 33.29 3.28
CA ASP A 316 -5.17 32.98 1.96
C ASP A 316 -5.33 31.46 1.74
N GLY A 317 -4.95 30.66 2.74
CA GLY A 317 -5.04 29.21 2.70
C GLY A 317 -3.91 28.54 1.92
N TRP A 318 -2.82 29.27 1.61
CA TRP A 318 -1.60 28.71 1.04
C TRP A 318 -0.65 28.22 2.13
N VAL A 319 0.32 27.37 1.77
CA VAL A 319 1.29 26.85 2.74
C VAL A 319 2.18 27.99 3.25
N LYS A 320 2.17 28.23 4.55
CA LYS A 320 2.95 29.29 5.20
C LYS A 320 4.41 28.87 5.36
N ASN A 321 5.34 29.73 4.92
CA ASN A 321 6.79 29.50 4.97
C ASN A 321 7.20 28.11 4.43
N PRO A 322 6.84 27.79 3.19
CA PRO A 322 6.94 26.42 2.71
C PRO A 322 8.39 25.99 2.49
N ILE A 323 8.64 24.71 2.72
CA ILE A 323 9.76 23.99 2.12
C ILE A 323 9.36 23.69 0.67
N ARG A 324 10.19 24.15 -0.29
CA ARG A 324 10.01 23.87 -1.71
C ARG A 324 10.78 22.61 -2.09
N CYS A 325 10.12 21.72 -2.82
CA CYS A 325 10.72 20.55 -3.46
C CYS A 325 10.47 20.62 -4.96
N ASP A 326 11.51 20.90 -5.73
CA ASP A 326 11.43 20.89 -7.19
C ASP A 326 11.34 19.45 -7.71
N TRP A 327 10.54 19.24 -8.75
CA TRP A 327 10.35 17.91 -9.34
C TRP A 327 11.40 17.66 -10.41
N THR A 328 11.93 16.43 -10.41
CA THR A 328 12.78 15.90 -11.47
C THR A 328 12.15 14.62 -11.99
N THR A 329 11.90 14.51 -13.29
CA THR A 329 11.33 13.30 -13.92
C THR A 329 12.11 12.04 -13.50
N GLY A 330 11.40 11.03 -13.00
CA GLY A 330 11.97 9.78 -12.48
C GLY A 330 12.44 9.86 -11.02
N GLY A 331 12.51 11.05 -10.42
CA GLY A 331 12.81 11.24 -9.00
C GLY A 331 11.61 11.01 -8.10
N VAL A 332 11.87 10.82 -6.81
CA VAL A 332 10.85 10.67 -5.76
C VAL A 332 11.09 11.62 -4.61
N PHE A 333 10.03 12.16 -4.00
CA PHE A 333 10.12 12.95 -2.78
C PHE A 333 9.14 12.50 -1.69
N VAL A 334 9.43 12.89 -0.45
CA VAL A 334 8.65 12.54 0.74
C VAL A 334 7.86 13.75 1.22
N THR A 335 6.55 13.60 1.26
CA THR A 335 5.64 14.51 1.96
C THR A 335 5.31 13.91 3.34
N PRO A 336 5.71 14.54 4.46
CA PRO A 336 5.48 14.01 5.79
C PRO A 336 3.98 13.91 6.17
N PRO A 337 3.59 12.92 7.00
CA PRO A 337 2.24 12.83 7.56
C PRO A 337 1.76 14.13 8.21
N GLY A 338 0.53 14.55 7.90
CA GLY A 338 -0.14 15.71 8.50
C GLY A 338 0.31 17.07 7.97
N TRP A 339 1.30 17.14 7.08
CA TRP A 339 1.76 18.40 6.50
C TRP A 339 0.84 18.87 5.37
N TRP A 340 0.59 20.18 5.34
CA TRP A 340 -0.06 20.84 4.21
C TRP A 340 0.89 20.87 3.02
N HIS A 341 0.38 20.50 1.85
CA HIS A 341 1.15 20.48 0.62
C HIS A 341 0.31 20.84 -0.61
N SER A 342 0.95 21.55 -1.54
CA SER A 342 0.39 22.01 -2.83
C SER A 342 1.37 21.72 -3.95
N HIS A 343 0.85 21.45 -5.16
CA HIS A 343 1.66 21.15 -6.34
C HIS A 343 1.45 22.25 -7.38
N HIS A 344 2.54 22.72 -7.98
CA HIS A 344 2.57 23.89 -8.87
C HIS A 344 3.28 23.52 -10.16
N ASN A 345 2.70 23.92 -11.29
CA ASN A 345 3.27 23.71 -12.62
C ASN A 345 3.34 25.04 -13.37
N ASP A 346 4.51 25.69 -13.32
CA ASP A 346 4.77 26.96 -14.02
C ASP A 346 5.19 26.74 -15.48
N SER A 347 5.03 25.53 -16.03
CA SER A 347 5.36 25.20 -17.42
C SER A 347 4.14 25.27 -18.34
N ASP A 348 4.39 25.17 -19.64
CA ASP A 348 3.41 25.07 -20.71
C ASP A 348 3.04 23.62 -21.07
N GLU A 349 3.55 22.63 -20.33
CA GLU A 349 3.28 21.20 -20.53
C GLU A 349 2.63 20.58 -19.28
N PRO A 350 1.79 19.54 -19.41
CA PRO A 350 1.26 18.82 -18.27
C PRO A 350 2.35 18.06 -17.50
N ALA A 351 2.36 18.20 -16.19
CA ALA A 351 3.19 17.41 -15.29
C ALA A 351 2.41 16.23 -14.72
N TRP A 352 3.11 15.17 -14.33
CA TRP A 352 2.51 13.92 -13.86
C TRP A 352 3.19 13.43 -12.59
N VAL A 353 2.39 12.99 -11.62
CA VAL A 353 2.86 12.43 -10.36
C VAL A 353 2.08 11.17 -10.00
N LEU A 354 2.78 10.22 -9.40
CA LEU A 354 2.24 8.97 -8.90
C LEU A 354 2.59 8.83 -7.41
N PRO A 355 1.74 9.36 -6.51
CA PRO A 355 1.88 9.16 -5.08
C PRO A 355 1.80 7.69 -4.70
N MET A 356 2.71 7.24 -3.84
CA MET A 356 2.60 5.96 -3.13
C MET A 356 2.49 6.24 -1.64
N GLN A 357 1.38 5.82 -1.04
CA GLN A 357 1.02 6.14 0.34
C GLN A 357 0.65 4.88 1.12
N ASP A 358 0.79 4.96 2.44
CA ASP A 358 0.26 3.96 3.39
C ASP A 358 -1.19 4.25 3.81
N ALA A 359 -1.90 5.08 3.04
CA ALA A 359 -3.28 5.47 3.31
C ALA A 359 -4.27 4.30 3.32
N GLY A 360 -3.91 3.11 2.81
CA GLY A 360 -4.71 1.90 3.01
C GLY A 360 -4.97 1.60 4.48
N LEU A 361 -3.92 1.73 5.32
CA LEU A 361 -4.01 1.52 6.77
C LEU A 361 -4.86 2.60 7.45
N TYR A 362 -4.64 3.86 7.11
CA TYR A 362 -5.40 4.98 7.70
C TYR A 362 -6.86 4.97 7.27
N THR A 363 -7.16 4.55 6.04
CA THR A 363 -8.53 4.38 5.55
C THR A 363 -9.22 3.23 6.28
N HIS A 364 -8.52 2.11 6.47
CA HIS A 364 -8.99 1.00 7.30
C HIS A 364 -9.19 1.42 8.77
N GLN A 365 -8.40 2.33 9.31
CA GLN A 365 -8.58 2.83 10.67
C GLN A 365 -9.62 3.95 10.77
N ARG A 366 -10.09 4.49 9.63
CA ARG A 366 -10.98 5.66 9.53
C ARG A 366 -10.34 6.93 10.10
N THR A 367 -9.03 7.04 9.95
CA THR A 367 -8.17 8.11 10.49
C THR A 367 -7.35 8.82 9.42
N LEU A 368 -7.65 8.63 8.13
CA LEU A 368 -6.94 9.32 7.03
C LEU A 368 -6.97 10.86 7.19
N ASP A 369 -8.09 11.40 7.68
CA ASP A 369 -8.27 12.83 7.97
C ASP A 369 -7.80 13.74 6.84
N ILE A 370 -8.23 13.44 5.59
CA ILE A 370 -7.91 14.31 4.47
C ILE A 370 -8.64 15.64 4.61
N ARG A 371 -7.89 16.73 4.58
CA ARG A 371 -8.42 18.10 4.68
C ARG A 371 -7.89 18.95 3.55
N PHE A 372 -8.73 19.87 3.10
CA PHE A 372 -8.44 20.81 2.03
C PHE A 372 -8.36 22.21 2.59
N SER A 373 -7.47 23.03 2.03
CA SER A 373 -7.43 24.45 2.32
C SER A 373 -8.77 25.11 1.96
N PRO A 374 -9.27 26.05 2.78
CA PRO A 374 -10.53 26.74 2.51
C PRO A 374 -10.41 27.59 1.23
N PRO A 375 -11.46 27.76 0.41
CA PRO A 375 -11.45 28.58 -0.81
C PRO A 375 -11.01 30.02 -0.55
N LEU A 376 -10.51 30.72 -1.60
CA LEU A 376 -10.05 32.10 -1.45
C LEU A 376 -11.23 32.99 -1.02
N LYS A 377 -10.96 34.00 -0.17
CA LYS A 377 -12.01 34.94 0.30
C LYS A 377 -12.76 35.63 -0.86
N LYS A 378 -12.12 35.82 -2.02
CA LYS A 378 -12.75 36.39 -3.23
C LYS A 378 -13.75 35.46 -3.92
N GLU A 379 -13.56 34.13 -3.83
CA GLU A 379 -14.48 33.15 -4.42
C GLU A 379 -15.78 33.05 -3.60
N LYS A 380 -15.69 33.18 -2.26
CA LYS A 380 -16.87 33.28 -1.38
C LYS A 380 -17.79 34.45 -1.74
N GLU A 381 -17.22 35.61 -2.08
CA GLU A 381 -18.02 36.78 -2.48
C GLU A 381 -18.69 36.63 -3.85
N GLN A 382 -18.19 35.74 -4.73
CA GLN A 382 -18.78 35.43 -6.02
C GLN A 382 -19.85 34.34 -5.93
N GLU A 383 -19.63 33.29 -5.12
CA GLU A 383 -20.66 32.28 -4.83
C GLU A 383 -21.86 32.88 -4.08
N GLU A 384 -21.63 33.70 -3.05
CA GLU A 384 -22.72 34.36 -2.31
C GLU A 384 -23.53 35.33 -3.20
N LYS A 385 -22.91 35.96 -4.20
CA LYS A 385 -23.63 36.80 -5.17
C LYS A 385 -24.43 36.00 -6.21
N THR A 386 -24.06 34.76 -6.48
CA THR A 386 -24.74 33.89 -7.44
C THR A 386 -25.94 33.17 -6.83
N VAL A 387 -25.91 32.87 -5.53
CA VAL A 387 -27.01 32.22 -4.79
C VAL A 387 -28.15 33.21 -4.44
N VAL A 388 -27.89 34.52 -4.50
CA VAL A 388 -28.86 35.59 -4.17
C VAL A 388 -29.49 36.22 -5.43
N ALA A 389 -29.15 35.72 -6.63
CA ALA A 389 -29.64 36.23 -7.92
C ALA A 389 -30.81 35.43 -8.50
#